data_AF-A0A1E3URD8-F1
#
_entry.id   AF-A0A1E3URD8-F1
#
_cell.length_a   1.000
_cell.length_b   1.000
_cell.length_c   1.000
_cell.angle_alpha   90.00
_cell.angle_beta   90.00
_cell.angle_gamma   90.00
#
_symmetry.space_group_name_H-M   'P 1'
#
loop_
_entity.id
_entity.type
_entity.pdbx_description
1 polymer ?
#
loop_
_entity_poly.entity_id
_entity_poly.type
_entity_poly.pdbx_seq_one_letter_code
_entity_poly.pdbx_strand_id
1 'polypeptide(L)'
;MFDRKSDYAQNKREKDAIVYIGVTGPVLLTRATFTSEDEFMKWKLWSDSDYHATEKTGRSYYDNSLPLVDEFLDFIAAVPSVEDALFYKLAESEAEAERARICAVLMVQIRGCLTHKQFCRLWLLCVEGMSVETIAVAEGVSHQNVSKSILKARKKLQKNFGI
;
A
#
# COMPACT_ATOMS: atom_id res chain seq x y z
N MET A 1 12.99 -22.16 19.47
CA MET A 1 13.47 -22.84 20.69
C MET A 1 14.40 -23.97 20.25
N PHE A 2 15.69 -23.95 20.58
CA PHE A 2 16.66 -24.95 20.11
C PHE A 2 16.52 -26.26 20.89
N ASP A 3 16.03 -27.31 20.25
CA ASP A 3 15.94 -28.64 20.87
C ASP A 3 17.30 -29.35 20.79
N ARG A 4 17.92 -29.57 21.96
CA ARG A 4 19.20 -30.27 22.08
C ARG A 4 19.11 -31.77 21.78
N LYS A 5 17.89 -32.31 21.67
CA LYS A 5 17.58 -33.70 21.38
C LYS A 5 17.10 -33.93 19.95
N SER A 6 16.98 -32.90 19.11
CA SER A 6 16.59 -33.10 17.71
C SER A 6 17.60 -33.96 16.96
N ASP A 7 17.13 -34.64 15.91
CA ASP A 7 17.95 -35.37 14.95
C ASP A 7 19.09 -34.51 14.39
N TYR A 8 18.82 -33.25 14.03
CA TYR A 8 19.84 -32.28 13.60
C TYR A 8 20.92 -32.05 14.67
N ALA A 9 20.52 -31.80 15.91
CA ALA A 9 21.45 -31.52 17.00
C ALA A 9 22.31 -32.74 17.37
N GLN A 10 21.75 -33.96 17.26
CA GLN A 10 22.47 -35.21 17.49
C GLN A 10 23.44 -35.52 16.34
N ASN A 11 23.01 -35.33 15.08
CA ASN A 11 23.85 -35.51 13.91
C ASN A 11 25.06 -34.56 13.89
N LYS A 12 24.89 -33.30 14.30
CA LYS A 12 26.03 -32.37 14.45
C LYS A 12 27.04 -32.76 15.52
N ARG A 13 26.62 -33.50 16.55
CA ARG A 13 27.52 -33.98 17.62
C ARG A 13 28.26 -35.24 17.19
N GLU A 14 27.54 -36.18 16.57
CA GLU A 14 28.11 -37.44 16.10
C GLU A 14 28.74 -37.26 14.71
N LYS A 15 30.06 -37.16 14.66
CA LYS A 15 30.80 -36.96 13.41
C LYS A 15 30.95 -38.24 12.57
N ASP A 16 30.90 -39.39 13.23
CA ASP A 16 31.22 -40.70 12.64
C ASP A 16 29.99 -41.55 12.30
N ALA A 17 28.78 -41.04 12.56
CA ALA A 17 27.54 -41.71 12.27
C ALA A 17 26.44 -40.74 11.86
N ILE A 18 25.43 -41.26 11.16
CA ILE A 18 24.16 -40.58 10.97
C ILE A 18 23.20 -41.14 12.02
N VAL A 19 22.71 -40.25 12.88
CA VAL A 19 21.74 -40.54 13.95
C VAL A 19 20.33 -40.32 13.40
N TYR A 20 19.51 -41.35 13.44
CA TYR A 20 18.10 -41.27 13.11
C TYR A 20 17.25 -41.67 14.31
N ILE A 21 16.34 -40.79 14.74
CA ILE A 21 15.47 -41.02 15.91
C ILE A 21 14.19 -41.70 15.44
N GLY A 22 14.06 -43.00 15.69
CA GLY A 22 12.84 -43.77 15.41
C GLY A 22 11.94 -43.92 16.63
N VAL A 23 10.76 -44.54 16.43
CA VAL A 23 9.77 -44.82 17.48
C VAL A 23 10.33 -45.73 18.58
N THR A 24 11.26 -46.62 18.24
CA THR A 24 11.92 -47.57 19.16
C THR A 24 13.19 -47.04 19.81
N GLY A 25 13.67 -45.85 19.41
CA GLY A 25 14.92 -45.24 19.89
C GLY A 25 15.84 -44.75 18.76
N PRO A 26 16.98 -44.13 19.10
CA PRO A 26 17.95 -43.65 18.13
C PRO A 26 18.74 -44.81 17.50
N VAL A 27 18.82 -44.82 16.18
CA VAL A 27 19.60 -45.77 15.37
C VAL A 27 20.83 -45.04 14.82
N LEU A 28 21.99 -45.70 14.90
CA LEU A 28 23.27 -45.18 14.42
C LEU A 28 23.66 -45.89 13.12
N LEU A 29 23.70 -45.13 12.03
CA LEU A 29 24.21 -45.60 10.74
C LEU A 29 25.69 -45.21 10.64
N THR A 30 26.56 -46.21 10.77
CA THR A 30 28.01 -46.01 10.67
C THR A 30 28.49 -46.25 9.24
N ARG A 31 29.73 -45.87 8.93
CA ARG A 31 30.35 -46.06 7.61
C ARG A 31 30.22 -47.49 7.06
N ALA A 32 30.28 -48.50 7.93
CA ALA A 32 30.15 -49.91 7.56
C ALA A 32 28.75 -50.30 7.03
N THR A 33 27.74 -49.46 7.23
CA THR A 33 26.37 -49.68 6.75
C THR A 33 26.17 -49.24 5.29
N PHE A 34 27.13 -48.50 4.72
CA PHE A 34 27.04 -47.95 3.37
C PHE A 34 27.93 -48.71 2.39
N THR A 35 27.57 -48.66 1.10
CA THR A 35 28.31 -49.38 0.06
C THR A 35 29.58 -48.66 -0.37
N SER A 36 29.67 -47.34 -0.10
CA SER A 36 30.84 -46.51 -0.39
C SER A 36 30.96 -45.33 0.57
N GLU A 37 32.18 -44.80 0.73
CA GLU A 37 32.44 -43.61 1.55
C GLU A 37 31.75 -42.36 0.97
N ASP A 38 31.70 -42.24 -0.36
CA ASP A 38 31.04 -41.12 -1.04
C ASP A 38 29.53 -41.10 -0.77
N GLU A 39 28.90 -42.27 -0.70
CA GLU A 39 27.50 -42.41 -0.32
C GLU A 39 27.26 -41.96 1.12
N PHE A 40 28.10 -42.41 2.06
CA PHE A 40 28.04 -41.97 3.45
C PHE A 40 28.17 -40.45 3.57
N MET A 41 29.18 -39.87 2.92
CA MET A 41 29.44 -38.43 2.97
C MET A 41 28.30 -37.60 2.40
N LYS A 42 27.66 -38.07 1.31
CA LYS A 42 26.46 -37.42 0.74
C LYS A 42 25.32 -37.38 1.75
N TRP A 43 24.99 -38.51 2.37
CA TRP A 43 23.90 -38.59 3.35
C TRP A 43 24.24 -37.86 4.64
N LYS A 44 25.51 -37.86 5.05
CA LYS A 44 26.00 -37.14 6.22
C LYS A 44 25.88 -35.63 6.02
N LEU A 45 26.28 -35.12 4.86
CA LEU A 45 26.13 -33.71 4.51
C LEU A 45 24.67 -33.28 4.52
N TRP A 46 23.79 -34.12 3.96
CA TRP A 46 22.35 -33.87 3.99
C TRP A 46 21.83 -33.86 5.43
N SER A 47 22.11 -34.89 6.23
CA SER A 47 21.67 -35.01 7.62
C SER A 47 22.18 -33.89 8.55
N ASP A 48 23.37 -33.36 8.27
CA ASP A 48 23.98 -32.24 9.00
C ASP A 48 23.50 -30.87 8.50
N SER A 49 22.65 -30.82 7.49
CA SER A 49 22.06 -29.56 7.00
C SER A 49 20.99 -29.06 7.96
N ASP A 50 20.91 -27.75 8.14
CA ASP A 50 19.90 -27.12 9.00
C ASP A 50 18.56 -27.05 8.25
N TYR A 51 17.68 -27.99 8.54
CA TYR A 51 16.35 -28.07 7.93
C TYR A 51 15.39 -26.97 8.40
N HIS A 52 15.77 -26.17 9.40
CA HIS A 52 14.86 -25.19 9.99
C HIS A 52 14.38 -24.16 8.96
N ALA A 53 15.25 -23.73 8.03
CA ALA A 53 14.89 -22.77 7.00
C ALA A 53 13.87 -23.37 5.99
N THR A 54 14.12 -24.60 5.54
CA THR A 54 13.22 -25.33 4.64
C THR A 54 11.89 -25.67 5.30
N GLU A 55 11.89 -26.07 6.57
CA GLU A 55 10.67 -26.41 7.31
C GLU A 55 9.84 -25.16 7.62
N LYS A 56 10.49 -24.01 7.88
CA LYS A 56 9.80 -22.72 8.06
C LYS A 56 9.18 -22.19 6.76
N THR A 57 9.72 -22.60 5.62
CA THR A 57 9.19 -22.21 4.30
C THR A 57 7.81 -22.85 4.11
N GLY A 58 6.77 -22.03 3.99
CA GLY A 58 5.39 -22.48 3.78
C GLY A 58 4.57 -22.72 5.07
N ARG A 59 5.19 -22.65 6.26
CA ARG A 59 4.45 -22.72 7.54
C ARG A 59 3.83 -21.40 8.00
N SER A 60 4.14 -20.28 7.34
CA SER A 60 3.66 -18.95 7.73
C SER A 60 2.13 -18.85 7.85
N TYR A 61 1.38 -19.63 7.07
CA TYR A 61 -0.09 -19.65 7.18
C TYR A 61 -0.54 -20.24 8.51
N TYR A 62 -0.01 -21.41 8.90
CA TYR A 62 -0.36 -22.09 10.14
C TYR A 62 0.26 -21.42 11.38
N ASP A 63 1.47 -20.87 11.24
CA ASP A 63 2.18 -20.21 12.34
C ASP A 63 1.54 -18.87 12.73
N ASN A 64 0.90 -18.18 11.78
CA ASN A 64 0.31 -16.85 11.99
C ASN A 64 -1.23 -16.86 11.96
N SER A 65 -1.87 -18.02 11.85
CA SER A 65 -3.32 -18.11 11.96
C SER A 65 -3.77 -17.98 13.41
N LEU A 66 -4.75 -17.13 13.66
CA LEU A 66 -5.47 -17.10 14.94
C LEU A 66 -6.67 -18.04 14.86
N PRO A 67 -6.94 -18.83 15.91
CA PRO A 67 -8.16 -19.64 15.97
C PRO A 67 -9.39 -18.73 16.04
N LEU A 68 -10.45 -19.11 15.33
CA LEU A 68 -11.74 -18.41 15.36
C LEU A 68 -12.51 -18.71 16.66
N VAL A 69 -12.01 -18.19 17.78
CA VAL A 69 -12.64 -18.26 19.10
C VAL A 69 -12.98 -16.85 19.57
N ASP A 70 -13.98 -16.75 20.45
CA ASP A 70 -14.59 -15.49 20.89
C ASP A 70 -13.56 -14.49 21.44
N GLU A 71 -12.54 -14.98 22.15
CA GLU A 71 -11.44 -14.18 22.72
C GLU A 71 -10.63 -13.40 21.68
N PHE A 72 -10.56 -13.88 20.42
CA PHE A 72 -9.81 -13.21 19.34
C PHE A 72 -10.69 -12.47 18.34
N LEU A 73 -12.02 -12.57 18.45
CA LEU A 73 -12.93 -12.04 17.42
C LEU A 73 -12.85 -10.52 17.31
N ASP A 74 -12.75 -9.83 18.44
CA ASP A 74 -12.56 -8.37 18.48
C ASP A 74 -11.25 -7.94 17.82
N PHE A 75 -10.17 -8.68 18.02
CA PHE A 75 -8.88 -8.40 17.39
C PHE A 75 -8.94 -8.62 15.88
N ILE A 76 -9.59 -9.69 15.42
CA ILE A 76 -9.77 -9.99 14.00
C ILE A 76 -10.64 -8.93 13.33
N ALA A 77 -11.74 -8.53 13.97
CA ALA A 77 -12.67 -7.53 13.43
C ALA A 77 -12.10 -6.10 13.43
N ALA A 78 -11.16 -5.78 14.33
CA ALA A 78 -10.54 -4.46 14.41
C ALA A 78 -9.54 -4.18 13.27
N VAL A 79 -9.04 -5.22 12.60
CA VAL A 79 -8.06 -5.06 11.50
C VAL A 79 -8.81 -4.87 10.19
N PRO A 80 -8.61 -3.74 9.48
CA PRO A 80 -9.19 -3.56 8.15
C PRO A 80 -8.75 -4.68 7.21
N SER A 81 -9.70 -5.26 6.51
CA SER A 81 -9.43 -6.24 5.47
C SER A 81 -8.66 -5.62 4.31
N VAL A 82 -8.00 -6.45 3.52
CA VAL A 82 -7.44 -6.04 2.22
C VAL A 82 -8.56 -5.51 1.31
N GLU A 83 -9.76 -6.05 1.44
CA GLU A 83 -10.95 -5.60 0.72
C GLU A 83 -11.37 -4.19 1.16
N ASP A 84 -11.34 -3.88 2.46
CA ASP A 84 -11.64 -2.53 2.96
C ASP A 84 -10.68 -1.50 2.35
N ALA A 85 -9.37 -1.81 2.36
CA ALA A 85 -8.36 -0.95 1.76
C ALA A 85 -8.58 -0.73 0.25
N LEU A 86 -9.08 -1.73 -0.46
CA LEU A 86 -9.46 -1.61 -1.87
C LEU A 86 -10.69 -0.72 -2.04
N PHE A 87 -11.75 -0.93 -1.25
CA PHE A 87 -12.98 -0.14 -1.32
C PHE A 87 -12.74 1.32 -0.99
N TYR A 88 -11.89 1.64 0.00
CA TYR A 88 -11.53 3.02 0.31
C TYR A 88 -10.88 3.73 -0.89
N LYS A 89 -9.93 3.07 -1.57
CA LYS A 89 -9.28 3.64 -2.76
C LYS A 89 -10.27 3.86 -3.90
N LEU A 90 -11.18 2.90 -4.12
CA LEU A 90 -12.22 3.03 -5.14
C LEU A 90 -13.15 4.21 -4.82
N ALA A 91 -13.63 4.30 -3.59
CA ALA A 91 -14.49 5.40 -3.15
C ALA A 91 -13.83 6.77 -3.28
N GLU A 92 -12.54 6.88 -2.93
CA GLU A 92 -11.77 8.11 -3.11
C GLU A 92 -11.67 8.50 -4.60
N SER A 93 -11.34 7.53 -5.47
CA SER A 93 -11.25 7.77 -6.91
C SER A 93 -12.59 8.17 -7.54
N GLU A 94 -13.70 7.56 -7.09
CA GLU A 94 -15.04 7.90 -7.54
C GLU A 94 -15.44 9.30 -7.09
N ALA A 95 -15.15 9.64 -5.82
CA ALA A 95 -15.39 10.98 -5.30
C ALA A 95 -14.56 12.04 -6.03
N GLU A 96 -13.31 11.76 -6.39
CA GLU A 96 -12.49 12.63 -7.23
C GLU A 96 -13.08 12.83 -8.62
N ALA A 97 -13.48 11.73 -9.27
CA ALA A 97 -14.11 11.79 -10.59
C ALA A 97 -15.41 12.61 -10.56
N GLU A 98 -16.22 12.44 -9.51
CA GLU A 98 -17.47 13.18 -9.37
C GLU A 98 -17.22 14.67 -9.09
N ARG A 99 -16.27 15.00 -8.21
CA ARG A 99 -15.83 16.39 -8.02
C ARG A 99 -15.37 17.01 -9.33
N ALA A 100 -14.57 16.29 -10.13
CA ALA A 100 -14.09 16.77 -11.43
C ALA A 100 -15.25 17.01 -12.41
N ARG A 101 -16.25 16.12 -12.47
CA ARG A 101 -17.45 16.30 -13.30
C ARG A 101 -18.24 17.52 -12.88
N ILE A 102 -18.51 17.68 -11.58
CA ILE A 102 -19.23 18.83 -11.04
C ILE A 102 -18.47 20.13 -11.36
N CYS A 103 -17.15 20.15 -11.14
CA CYS A 103 -16.31 21.30 -11.48
C CYS A 103 -16.35 21.62 -12.98
N ALA A 104 -16.30 20.62 -13.87
CA ALA A 104 -16.38 20.84 -15.30
C ALA A 104 -17.72 21.47 -15.72
N VAL A 105 -18.83 20.96 -15.18
CA VAL A 105 -20.18 21.51 -15.44
C VAL A 105 -20.27 22.96 -14.95
N LEU A 106 -19.83 23.24 -13.73
CA LEU A 106 -19.81 24.60 -13.17
C LEU A 106 -18.95 25.54 -14.01
N MET A 107 -17.78 25.09 -14.49
CA MET A 107 -16.91 25.89 -15.35
C MET A 107 -17.57 26.25 -16.68
N VAL A 108 -18.33 25.35 -17.29
CA VAL A 108 -19.12 25.64 -18.49
C VAL A 108 -20.17 26.71 -18.20
N GLN A 109 -20.90 26.59 -17.09
CA GLN A 109 -21.94 27.55 -16.70
C GLN A 109 -21.34 28.95 -16.38
N ILE A 110 -20.20 29.00 -15.71
CA ILE A 110 -19.47 30.25 -15.41
C ILE A 110 -19.03 30.92 -16.72
N ARG A 111 -18.42 30.15 -17.64
CA ARG A 111 -18.01 30.67 -18.95
C ARG A 111 -19.20 31.11 -19.81
N GLY A 112 -20.37 30.50 -19.64
CA GLY A 112 -21.59 30.87 -20.34
C GLY A 112 -22.20 32.21 -19.89
N CYS A 113 -22.03 32.61 -18.62
CA CYS A 113 -22.62 33.85 -18.12
C CYS A 113 -21.67 35.06 -18.09
N LEU A 114 -20.36 34.83 -18.14
CA LEU A 114 -19.33 35.87 -18.18
C LEU A 114 -18.86 36.15 -19.61
N THR A 115 -18.45 37.39 -19.89
CA THR A 115 -17.69 37.65 -21.12
C THR A 115 -16.28 37.07 -20.99
N HIS A 116 -15.62 36.78 -22.12
CA HIS A 116 -14.25 36.27 -22.12
C HIS A 116 -13.30 37.13 -21.25
N LYS A 117 -13.36 38.46 -21.39
CA LYS A 117 -12.57 39.38 -20.57
C LYS A 117 -12.93 39.34 -19.08
N GLN A 118 -14.21 39.20 -18.73
CA GLN A 118 -14.65 39.07 -17.34
C GLN A 118 -14.08 37.79 -16.71
N PHE A 119 -14.17 36.69 -17.43
CA PHE A 119 -13.64 35.40 -16.99
C PHE A 119 -12.12 35.46 -16.80
N CYS A 120 -11.36 35.92 -17.80
CA CYS A 120 -9.90 35.97 -17.72
C CYS A 120 -9.41 36.83 -16.55
N ARG A 121 -9.96 38.04 -16.37
CA ARG A 121 -9.60 38.92 -15.25
C ARG A 121 -9.92 38.31 -13.89
N LEU A 122 -11.03 37.58 -13.79
CA LEU A 122 -11.41 36.90 -12.56
C LEU A 122 -10.48 35.69 -12.28
N TRP A 123 -10.09 34.94 -13.31
CA TRP A 123 -9.14 33.84 -13.21
C TRP A 123 -7.76 34.33 -12.74
N LEU A 124 -7.22 35.38 -13.37
CA LEU A 124 -5.93 35.96 -12.99
C LEU A 124 -5.93 36.45 -11.53
N LEU A 125 -7.04 37.02 -11.06
CA LEU A 125 -7.17 37.47 -9.68
C LEU A 125 -7.31 36.31 -8.69
N CYS A 126 -8.21 35.35 -8.95
CA CYS A 126 -8.62 34.36 -7.96
C CYS A 126 -7.83 33.04 -8.01
N VAL A 127 -7.29 32.68 -9.19
CA VAL A 127 -6.53 31.42 -9.38
C VAL A 127 -5.03 31.70 -9.45
N GLU A 128 -4.62 32.69 -10.25
CA GLU A 128 -3.20 33.05 -10.39
C GLU A 128 -2.71 34.05 -9.31
N GLY A 129 -3.61 34.58 -8.48
CA GLY A 129 -3.28 35.50 -7.38
C GLY A 129 -2.74 36.87 -7.80
N MET A 130 -2.96 37.29 -9.05
CA MET A 130 -2.47 38.58 -9.57
C MET A 130 -3.27 39.76 -9.02
N SER A 131 -2.58 40.86 -8.72
CA SER A 131 -3.24 42.10 -8.30
C SER A 131 -3.98 42.77 -9.47
N VAL A 132 -4.98 43.60 -9.15
CA VAL A 132 -5.76 44.34 -10.16
C VAL A 132 -4.87 45.32 -10.94
N GLU A 133 -3.87 45.91 -10.28
CA GLU A 133 -2.86 46.79 -10.89
C GLU A 133 -2.02 46.02 -11.90
N THR A 134 -1.56 44.83 -11.54
CA THR A 134 -0.73 43.99 -12.41
C THR A 134 -1.51 43.56 -13.66
N ILE A 135 -2.78 43.18 -13.50
CA ILE A 135 -3.68 42.86 -14.61
C ILE A 135 -3.92 44.10 -15.49
N ALA A 136 -4.11 45.28 -14.89
CA ALA A 136 -4.33 46.52 -15.62
C ALA A 136 -3.12 46.92 -16.47
N VAL A 137 -1.91 46.79 -15.91
CA VAL A 137 -0.64 47.02 -16.61
C VAL A 137 -0.48 46.01 -17.76
N ALA A 138 -0.72 44.72 -17.52
CA ALA A 138 -0.60 43.67 -18.54
C ALA A 138 -1.57 43.87 -19.72
N GLU A 139 -2.79 44.34 -19.44
CA GLU A 139 -3.79 44.62 -20.47
C GLU A 139 -3.69 46.04 -21.09
N GLY A 140 -2.83 46.91 -20.57
CA GLY A 140 -2.70 48.30 -21.01
C GLY A 140 -3.96 49.15 -20.77
N VAL A 141 -4.72 48.85 -19.71
CA VAL A 141 -5.98 49.53 -19.37
C VAL A 141 -5.91 50.20 -18.00
N SER A 142 -6.83 51.10 -17.69
CA SER A 142 -6.90 51.70 -16.35
C SER A 142 -7.29 50.66 -15.29
N HIS A 143 -6.73 50.80 -14.08
CA HIS A 143 -7.09 50.01 -12.90
C HIS A 143 -8.62 49.96 -12.68
N GLN A 144 -9.31 51.09 -12.85
CA GLN A 144 -10.76 51.17 -12.70
C GLN A 144 -11.52 50.27 -13.69
N ASN A 145 -11.02 50.10 -14.92
CA ASN A 145 -11.67 49.25 -15.91
C ASN A 145 -11.60 47.76 -15.54
N VAL A 146 -10.47 47.31 -14.99
CA VAL A 146 -10.31 45.94 -14.48
C VAL A 146 -11.19 45.75 -13.25
N SER A 147 -11.13 46.65 -12.28
CA SER A 147 -11.93 46.60 -11.05
C SER A 147 -13.44 46.53 -11.34
N LYS A 148 -13.97 47.44 -12.18
CA LYS A 148 -15.40 47.43 -12.58
C LYS A 148 -15.79 46.14 -13.31
N SER A 149 -14.90 45.59 -14.13
CA SER A 149 -15.13 44.32 -14.84
C SER A 149 -15.25 43.14 -13.89
N ILE A 150 -14.34 43.03 -12.93
CA ILE A 150 -14.35 41.98 -11.90
C ILE A 150 -15.59 42.10 -11.02
N LEU A 151 -15.95 43.32 -10.60
CA LEU A 151 -17.15 43.56 -9.80
C LEU A 151 -18.44 43.15 -10.56
N LYS A 152 -18.54 43.47 -11.85
CA LYS A 152 -19.65 43.02 -12.70
C LYS A 152 -19.68 41.50 -12.85
N ALA A 153 -18.52 40.86 -13.00
CA ALA A 153 -18.42 39.40 -13.06
C ALA A 153 -18.95 38.76 -11.76
N ARG A 154 -18.49 39.24 -10.60
CA ARG A 154 -18.97 38.78 -9.28
C ARG A 154 -20.48 38.93 -9.12
N LYS A 155 -21.04 40.08 -9.48
CA LYS A 155 -22.50 40.29 -9.45
C LYS A 155 -23.28 39.31 -10.33
N LYS A 156 -22.75 38.95 -11.51
CA LYS A 156 -23.36 37.93 -12.38
C LYS A 156 -23.30 36.55 -11.75
N LEU A 157 -22.17 36.19 -11.13
CA LEU A 157 -22.02 34.92 -10.42
C LEU A 157 -22.97 34.84 -9.23
N GLN A 158 -23.06 35.91 -8.43
CA GLN A 158 -24.00 35.99 -7.31
C GLN A 158 -25.45 35.81 -7.75
N LYS A 159 -25.84 36.43 -8.86
CA LYS A 159 -27.20 36.29 -9.39
C LYS A 159 -27.50 34.88 -9.89
N ASN A 160 -26.54 34.22 -10.54
CA ASN A 160 -26.76 32.95 -11.24
C ASN A 160 -26.49 31.72 -10.36
N PHE A 161 -25.66 31.85 -9.33
CA PHE A 161 -25.17 30.74 -8.50
C PHE A 161 -25.34 30.98 -7.00
N GLY A 162 -25.76 32.17 -6.56
CA GLY A 162 -25.98 32.47 -5.14
C GLY A 162 -24.72 32.63 -4.29
N ILE A 163 -23.55 32.81 -4.94
CA ILE A 163 -22.22 32.98 -4.32
C ILE A 163 -21.74 34.43 -4.26
#